data_AF-A0A946JBU2-F1
#
_entry.id   AF-A0A946JBU2-F1
#
_cell.length_a   1.000
_cell.length_b   1.000
_cell.length_c   1.000
_cell.angle_alpha   90.00
_cell.angle_beta   90.00
_cell.angle_gamma   90.00
#
_symmetry.space_group_name_H-M   'P 1'
#
loop_
_entity.id
_entity.type
_entity.pdbx_description
1 polymer ?
#
loop_
_entity_poly.entity_id
_entity_poly.type
_entity_poly.pdbx_seq_one_letter_code
_entity_poly.pdbx_strand_id
1 'polypeptide(L)'
;MNKYLFRIWVTFFVFSFLNGQGLSGGDLLNETPLYPVPAEMTFEEYQDMNRRLTIGLALTSIPIPGIVHSYAGEKKKARRLFMIGAGGLGLMVAGASMMEEKDWADTPYDVMVLNAGEDNEKRYEKIPVNQVGDEIGYKLIPLRKESDGSGGGLIVLGAIVLVGDILYDWLYGWKMIVNKRDAVRYKYGQQISLSVQPTIDPFVHAARLNFNLNF
;
A
#
# COMPACT_ATOMS: atom_id res chain seq x y z
N MET A 1 -13.99 2.21 40.67
CA MET A 1 -14.24 2.87 39.36
C MET A 1 -13.91 1.86 38.27
N ASN A 2 -14.91 1.45 37.48
CA ASN A 2 -14.88 0.21 36.70
C ASN A 2 -14.05 0.36 35.42
N LYS A 3 -13.04 -0.50 35.19
CA LYS A 3 -12.08 -0.41 34.05
C LYS A 3 -12.76 -0.41 32.66
N TYR A 4 -14.01 -0.86 32.59
CA TYR A 4 -14.82 -0.89 31.38
C TYR A 4 -15.37 0.48 30.96
N LEU A 5 -15.56 1.41 31.90
CA LEU A 5 -16.10 2.76 31.61
C LEU A 5 -15.07 3.65 30.90
N PHE A 6 -13.78 3.48 31.20
CA PHE A 6 -12.69 4.22 30.55
C PHE A 6 -12.52 3.78 29.08
N ARG A 7 -12.75 2.50 28.77
CA ARG A 7 -12.64 1.95 27.41
C ARG A 7 -13.72 2.50 26.47
N ILE A 8 -14.93 2.75 26.97
CA ILE A 8 -16.05 3.30 26.18
C ILE A 8 -15.84 4.78 25.82
N TRP A 9 -15.18 5.55 26.70
CA TRP A 9 -14.85 6.95 26.42
C TRP A 9 -13.71 7.08 25.38
N VAL A 10 -12.73 6.19 25.42
CA VAL A 10 -11.64 6.18 24.41
C VAL A 10 -12.15 5.79 23.03
N THR A 11 -13.11 4.86 22.91
CA THR A 11 -13.73 4.54 21.62
C THR A 11 -14.62 5.67 21.09
N PHE A 12 -15.25 6.47 21.97
CA PHE A 12 -16.02 7.65 21.54
C PHE A 12 -15.13 8.81 21.07
N PHE A 13 -13.95 8.99 21.71
CA PHE A 13 -13.00 10.04 21.34
C PHE A 13 -12.32 9.79 19.98
N VAL A 14 -12.18 8.52 19.56
CA VAL A 14 -11.62 8.16 18.24
C VAL A 14 -12.63 8.40 17.10
N PHE A 15 -13.94 8.33 17.36
CA PHE A 15 -14.96 8.62 16.35
C PHE A 15 -15.17 10.12 16.08
N SER A 16 -14.79 11.00 17.01
CA SER A 16 -14.94 12.45 16.82
C SER A 16 -13.93 13.06 15.84
N PHE A 17 -12.84 12.35 15.50
CA PHE A 17 -11.87 12.80 14.49
C PHE A 17 -12.26 12.47 13.04
N LEU A 18 -13.35 11.72 12.82
CA LEU A 18 -13.85 11.43 11.46
C LEU A 18 -14.78 12.51 10.90
N ASN A 19 -15.13 13.53 11.68
CA ASN A 19 -15.80 14.74 11.17
C ASN A 19 -14.76 15.81 10.82
N GLY A 20 -13.81 15.44 9.97
CA GLY A 20 -12.95 16.39 9.28
C GLY A 20 -13.81 17.29 8.42
N GLN A 21 -13.97 18.51 8.90
CA GLN A 21 -14.70 19.62 8.30
C GLN A 21 -14.40 19.72 6.81
N GLY A 22 -15.45 19.85 6.00
CA GLY A 22 -15.33 20.11 4.57
C GLY A 22 -14.45 21.32 4.33
N LEU A 23 -13.34 21.11 3.61
CA LEU A 23 -12.48 22.18 3.12
C LEU A 23 -13.33 23.06 2.18
N SER A 24 -13.77 24.22 2.66
CA SER A 24 -14.43 25.27 1.87
C SER A 24 -13.44 26.06 0.99
N GLY A 25 -12.41 25.39 0.49
CA GLY A 25 -11.41 25.92 -0.41
C GLY A 25 -11.04 24.81 -1.39
N GLY A 26 -11.00 25.11 -2.68
CA GLY A 26 -10.72 24.16 -3.75
C GLY A 26 -9.58 23.21 -3.37
N ASP A 27 -9.81 21.92 -3.60
CA ASP A 27 -8.86 20.83 -3.32
C ASP A 27 -7.47 21.18 -3.88
N LEU A 28 -6.46 21.32 -3.01
CA LEU A 28 -5.11 21.84 -3.33
C LEU A 28 -4.41 21.03 -4.44
N LEU A 29 -4.78 19.75 -4.60
CA LEU A 29 -4.25 18.86 -5.63
C LEU A 29 -5.17 18.74 -6.86
N ASN A 30 -6.32 19.41 -6.82
CA ASN A 30 -7.29 19.44 -7.89
C ASN A 30 -7.13 20.71 -8.69
N GLU A 31 -6.93 20.56 -9.99
CA GLU A 31 -6.81 21.69 -10.89
C GLU A 31 -8.12 21.85 -11.66
N THR A 32 -8.39 23.07 -12.12
CA THR A 32 -9.59 23.35 -12.90
C THR A 32 -9.57 22.57 -14.23
N PRO A 33 -10.64 21.83 -14.56
CA PRO A 33 -10.75 21.16 -15.85
C PRO A 33 -10.80 22.19 -17.00
N LEU A 34 -10.41 21.78 -18.20
CA LEU A 34 -10.55 22.62 -19.40
C LEU A 34 -12.03 22.90 -19.67
N TYR A 35 -12.36 24.18 -19.86
CA TYR A 35 -13.69 24.64 -20.25
C TYR A 35 -13.58 25.58 -21.46
N PRO A 36 -14.29 25.30 -22.57
CA PRO A 36 -15.10 24.11 -22.85
C PRO A 36 -14.26 22.86 -23.17
N VAL A 37 -14.84 21.67 -22.97
CA VAL A 37 -14.23 20.39 -23.38
C VAL A 37 -14.16 20.34 -24.91
N PRO A 38 -12.98 20.12 -25.54
CA PRO A 38 -12.86 20.01 -26.98
C PRO A 38 -13.71 18.88 -27.56
N ALA A 39 -14.37 19.11 -28.69
CA ALA A 39 -15.22 18.11 -29.34
C ALA A 39 -14.44 16.87 -29.83
N GLU A 40 -13.15 17.01 -30.09
CA GLU A 40 -12.24 15.93 -30.52
C GLU A 40 -11.74 15.06 -29.37
N MET A 41 -12.02 15.44 -28.11
CA MET A 41 -11.51 14.74 -26.93
C MET A 41 -12.20 13.37 -26.79
N THR A 42 -11.39 12.32 -26.67
CA THR A 42 -11.92 10.97 -26.40
C THR A 42 -12.37 10.84 -24.95
N PHE A 43 -13.27 9.89 -24.68
CA PHE A 43 -13.76 9.66 -23.32
C PHE A 43 -12.64 9.28 -22.33
N GLU A 44 -11.64 8.51 -22.77
CA GLU A 44 -10.50 8.15 -21.93
C GLU A 44 -9.62 9.36 -21.59
N GLU A 45 -9.36 10.24 -22.56
CA GLU A 45 -8.62 11.49 -22.34
C GLU A 45 -9.37 12.43 -21.38
N TYR A 46 -10.70 12.53 -21.53
CA TYR A 46 -11.53 13.28 -20.59
C TYR A 46 -11.43 12.70 -19.18
N GLN A 47 -11.46 11.37 -19.04
CA GLN A 47 -11.32 10.72 -17.73
C GLN A 47 -9.93 10.93 -17.14
N ASP A 48 -8.86 10.75 -17.92
CA ASP A 48 -7.47 10.93 -17.48
C ASP A 48 -7.20 12.39 -17.08
N MET A 49 -7.79 13.37 -17.78
CA MET A 49 -7.74 14.79 -17.40
C MET A 49 -8.46 15.07 -16.08
N ASN A 50 -9.60 14.42 -15.85
CA ASN A 50 -10.47 14.68 -14.70
C ASN A 50 -10.22 13.79 -13.48
N ARG A 51 -9.14 12.99 -13.49
CA ARG A 51 -8.74 12.22 -12.31
C ARG A 51 -8.22 13.13 -11.22
N ARG A 52 -8.83 13.00 -10.05
CA ARG A 52 -8.49 13.77 -8.85
C ARG A 52 -7.30 13.12 -8.18
N LEU A 53 -6.21 13.89 -8.08
CA LEU A 53 -5.03 13.47 -7.35
C LEU A 53 -5.36 13.14 -5.88
N THR A 54 -6.26 13.88 -5.25
CA THR A 54 -6.68 13.61 -3.87
C THR A 54 -7.34 12.24 -3.70
N ILE A 55 -8.08 11.76 -4.69
CA ILE A 55 -8.61 10.39 -4.68
C ILE A 55 -7.45 9.40 -4.83
N GLY A 56 -6.52 9.65 -5.77
CA GLY A 56 -5.32 8.83 -5.93
C GLY A 56 -4.52 8.70 -4.62
N LEU A 57 -4.40 9.79 -3.86
CA LEU A 57 -3.70 9.82 -2.58
C LEU A 57 -4.51 9.13 -1.48
N ALA A 58 -5.82 9.34 -1.45
CA ALA A 58 -6.68 8.61 -0.52
C ALA A 58 -6.58 7.09 -0.74
N LEU A 59 -6.44 6.63 -1.99
CA LEU A 59 -6.28 5.21 -2.30
C LEU A 59 -4.95 4.63 -1.81
N THR A 60 -3.90 5.43 -1.60
CA THR A 60 -2.65 4.95 -0.98
C THR A 60 -2.81 4.65 0.52
N SER A 61 -3.91 5.07 1.16
CA SER A 61 -4.20 4.67 2.54
C SER A 61 -4.68 3.22 2.65
N ILE A 62 -5.11 2.63 1.54
CA ILE A 62 -5.64 1.28 1.47
C ILE A 62 -4.51 0.38 0.95
N PRO A 63 -4.00 -0.58 1.74
CA PRO A 63 -2.87 -1.44 1.35
C PRO A 63 -3.32 -2.58 0.42
N ILE A 64 -4.01 -2.24 -0.66
CA ILE A 64 -4.42 -3.18 -1.71
C ILE A 64 -3.53 -2.96 -2.93
N PRO A 65 -2.71 -3.94 -3.31
CA PRO A 65 -1.85 -3.82 -4.48
C PRO A 65 -2.64 -3.64 -5.78
N GLY A 66 -2.16 -2.74 -6.63
CA GLY A 66 -2.74 -2.44 -7.94
C GLY A 66 -3.90 -1.45 -7.90
N ILE A 67 -4.33 -0.96 -6.73
CA ILE A 67 -5.47 -0.04 -6.60
C ILE A 67 -5.19 1.31 -7.27
N VAL A 68 -3.96 1.82 -7.15
CA VAL A 68 -3.59 3.13 -7.71
C VAL A 68 -3.41 3.02 -9.22
N HIS A 69 -2.78 1.95 -9.72
CA HIS A 69 -2.72 1.68 -11.15
C HIS A 69 -4.10 1.42 -11.77
N SER A 70 -5.02 0.80 -11.04
CA SER A 70 -6.41 0.61 -11.48
C SER A 70 -7.11 1.96 -11.63
N TYR A 71 -6.94 2.84 -10.63
CA TYR A 71 -7.43 4.21 -10.69
C TYR A 71 -6.77 5.01 -11.82
N ALA A 72 -5.47 4.79 -12.10
CA ALA A 72 -4.75 5.34 -13.24
C ALA A 72 -5.16 4.75 -14.61
N GLY A 73 -6.19 3.89 -14.66
CA GLY A 73 -6.71 3.30 -15.88
C GLY A 73 -5.80 2.22 -16.47
N GLU A 74 -4.73 1.84 -15.78
CA GLU A 74 -3.78 0.81 -16.22
C GLU A 74 -4.24 -0.60 -15.78
N LYS A 75 -5.43 -1.02 -16.23
CA LYS A 75 -6.09 -2.27 -15.81
C LYS A 75 -5.19 -3.52 -15.89
N LYS A 76 -4.38 -3.63 -16.94
CA LYS A 76 -3.47 -4.78 -17.14
C LYS A 76 -2.35 -4.82 -16.09
N LYS A 77 -1.75 -3.67 -15.78
CA LYS A 77 -0.71 -3.59 -14.73
C LYS A 77 -1.32 -3.75 -13.35
N ALA A 78 -2.45 -3.11 -13.09
CA ALA A 78 -3.21 -3.26 -11.84
C ALA A 78 -3.50 -4.74 -11.52
N ARG A 79 -3.99 -5.50 -12.51
CA ARG A 79 -4.24 -6.93 -12.35
C ARG A 79 -2.95 -7.73 -12.10
N ARG A 80 -1.84 -7.36 -12.72
CA ARG A 80 -0.55 -8.01 -12.50
C ARG A 80 -0.04 -7.79 -11.07
N LEU A 81 -0.09 -6.55 -10.59
CA LEU A 81 0.28 -6.20 -9.21
C LEU A 81 -0.61 -6.96 -8.22
N PHE A 82 -1.94 -6.90 -8.41
CA PHE A 82 -2.86 -7.67 -7.58
C PHE A 82 -2.52 -9.17 -7.50
N MET A 83 -2.14 -9.80 -8.62
CA MET A 83 -1.70 -11.20 -8.63
C MET A 83 -0.38 -11.44 -7.91
N ILE A 84 0.57 -10.50 -8.00
CA ILE A 84 1.84 -10.56 -7.26
C ILE A 84 1.58 -10.47 -5.76
N GLY A 85 0.79 -9.48 -5.32
CA GLY A 85 0.37 -9.34 -3.93
C GLY A 85 -0.41 -10.56 -3.42
N ALA A 86 -1.34 -11.11 -4.20
CA ALA A 86 -2.03 -12.35 -3.86
C ALA A 86 -1.05 -13.53 -3.71
N GLY A 87 -0.01 -13.60 -4.55
CA GLY A 87 1.09 -14.55 -4.41
C GLY A 87 1.87 -14.38 -3.11
N GLY A 88 2.19 -13.14 -2.73
CA GLY A 88 2.84 -12.81 -1.45
C GLY A 88 2.00 -13.23 -0.24
N LEU A 89 0.69 -12.97 -0.26
CA LEU A 89 -0.26 -13.48 0.76
C LEU A 89 -0.25 -15.01 0.79
N GLY A 90 -0.28 -15.67 -0.38
CA GLY A 90 -0.23 -17.12 -0.49
C GLY A 90 1.04 -17.71 0.12
N LEU A 91 2.21 -17.08 -0.09
CA LEU A 91 3.48 -17.49 0.53
C LEU A 91 3.43 -17.39 2.05
N MET A 92 2.83 -16.33 2.60
CA MET A 92 2.69 -16.19 4.05
C MET A 92 1.75 -17.25 4.64
N VAL A 93 0.63 -17.53 3.99
CA VAL A 93 -0.30 -18.58 4.44
C VAL A 93 0.38 -19.95 4.38
N ALA A 94 1.09 -20.25 3.29
CA ALA A 94 1.84 -21.49 3.15
C ALA A 94 2.93 -21.59 4.22
N GLY A 95 3.72 -20.53 4.42
CA GLY A 95 4.73 -20.46 5.46
C GLY A 95 4.15 -20.66 6.86
N ALA A 96 3.02 -20.04 7.17
CA ALA A 96 2.33 -20.22 8.45
C ALA A 96 1.83 -21.67 8.64
N SER A 97 1.34 -22.32 7.59
CA SER A 97 0.92 -23.72 7.65
C SER A 97 2.07 -24.71 7.83
N MET A 98 3.29 -24.29 7.48
CA MET A 98 4.54 -25.06 7.66
C MET A 98 5.27 -24.69 8.95
N MET A 99 4.66 -23.86 9.81
CA MET A 99 5.19 -23.63 11.15
C MET A 99 4.80 -24.80 12.03
N GLU A 100 5.80 -25.50 12.54
CA GLU A 100 5.59 -26.47 13.60
C GLU A 100 5.36 -25.76 14.94
N GLU A 101 4.64 -26.43 15.83
CA GLU A 101 4.48 -25.94 17.19
C GLU A 101 5.83 -25.84 17.89
N LYS A 102 5.96 -24.87 18.80
CA LYS A 102 7.18 -24.70 19.58
C LYS A 102 7.35 -25.87 20.53
N ASP A 103 8.28 -26.76 20.22
CA ASP A 103 8.64 -27.87 21.10
C ASP A 103 9.90 -27.54 21.91
N TRP A 104 10.13 -28.29 22.97
CA TRP A 104 11.35 -28.20 23.77
C TRP A 104 12.54 -28.69 22.95
N ALA A 105 13.65 -27.94 23.00
CA ALA A 105 14.85 -28.32 22.28
C ALA A 105 15.31 -29.74 22.68
N ASP A 106 15.70 -30.54 21.67
CA ASP A 106 16.26 -31.86 21.88
C ASP A 106 17.59 -31.77 22.62
N THR A 107 17.78 -32.66 23.61
CA THR A 107 18.99 -32.70 24.43
C THR A 107 19.43 -34.15 24.68
N PRO A 108 20.73 -34.45 24.59
CA PRO A 108 21.26 -35.77 24.91
C PRO A 108 21.36 -36.03 26.43
N TYR A 109 21.02 -35.04 27.26
CA TYR A 109 21.09 -35.11 28.72
C TYR A 109 19.71 -35.28 29.34
N ASP A 110 19.66 -35.84 30.55
CA ASP A 110 18.41 -35.96 31.30
C ASP A 110 17.78 -34.60 31.56
N VAL A 111 16.46 -34.53 31.44
CA VAL A 111 15.69 -33.29 31.61
C VAL A 111 15.01 -33.26 32.96
N MET A 112 15.21 -32.17 33.71
CA MET A 112 14.46 -31.84 34.91
C MET A 112 13.28 -30.94 34.52
N VAL A 113 12.06 -31.43 34.77
CA VAL A 113 10.81 -30.68 34.53
C VAL A 113 10.29 -30.12 35.86
N LEU A 114 10.08 -28.81 35.90
CA LEU A 114 9.41 -28.10 37.00
C LEU A 114 8.03 -27.65 36.52
N ASN A 115 7.01 -27.82 37.38
CA ASN A 115 5.61 -27.46 37.11
C ASN A 115 5.08 -28.11 35.82
N ALA A 116 5.26 -29.42 35.70
CA ALA A 116 4.82 -30.19 34.54
C ALA A 116 3.30 -30.02 34.32
N GLY A 117 2.91 -29.60 33.12
CA GLY A 117 1.51 -29.42 32.74
C GLY A 117 0.84 -28.12 33.21
N GLU A 118 1.59 -27.21 33.85
CA GLU A 118 1.13 -25.84 34.13
C GLU A 118 1.67 -24.85 33.07
N ASP A 119 1.01 -23.71 32.91
CA ASP A 119 1.41 -22.65 31.95
C ASP A 119 2.83 -22.10 32.18
N ASN A 120 3.41 -22.37 33.36
CA ASN A 120 4.74 -21.93 33.78
C ASN A 120 5.77 -23.09 33.78
N GLU A 121 5.52 -24.17 33.04
CA GLU A 121 6.44 -25.31 32.93
C GLU A 121 7.84 -24.83 32.53
N LYS A 122 8.85 -25.27 33.28
CA LYS A 122 10.27 -24.99 33.00
C LYS A 122 11.03 -26.31 32.90
N ARG A 123 11.76 -26.50 31.81
CA ARG A 123 12.66 -27.64 31.64
C ARG A 123 14.11 -27.22 31.76
N TYR A 124 14.94 -28.06 32.36
CA TYR A 124 16.37 -27.85 32.52
C TYR A 124 17.15 -29.10 32.10
N GLU A 125 18.22 -28.94 31.34
CA GLU A 125 19.18 -30.00 31.03
C GLU A 125 20.10 -30.25 32.23
N LYS A 126 20.28 -31.52 32.60
CA LYS A 126 21.17 -31.95 33.67
C LYS A 126 22.51 -32.42 33.10
N ILE A 127 23.49 -31.52 33.05
CA ILE A 127 24.85 -31.87 32.60
C ILE A 127 25.67 -32.33 33.81
N PRO A 128 26.17 -33.58 33.86
CA PRO A 128 27.01 -34.04 34.96
C PRO A 128 28.35 -33.29 34.94
N VAL A 129 28.74 -32.68 36.05
CA VAL A 129 29.95 -31.84 36.14
C VAL A 129 31.00 -32.38 37.09
N ASN A 130 30.60 -33.17 38.08
CA ASN A 130 31.50 -33.78 39.06
C ASN A 130 30.86 -35.01 39.68
N GLN A 131 31.68 -35.98 40.06
CA GLN A 131 31.27 -37.17 40.81
C GLN A 131 32.07 -37.20 42.11
N VAL A 132 31.37 -37.16 43.24
CA VAL A 132 31.97 -37.24 44.57
C VAL A 132 31.41 -38.47 45.26
N GLY A 133 32.17 -39.56 45.24
CA GLY A 133 31.69 -40.87 45.68
C GLY A 133 30.57 -41.39 44.77
N ASP A 134 29.39 -41.65 45.35
CA ASP A 134 28.21 -42.17 44.66
C ASP A 134 27.24 -41.04 44.19
N GLU A 135 27.51 -39.78 44.56
CA GLU A 135 26.70 -38.64 44.15
C GLU A 135 27.29 -37.92 42.94
N ILE A 136 26.46 -37.75 41.91
CA ILE A 136 26.78 -37.00 40.69
C ILE A 136 26.20 -35.59 40.84
N GLY A 137 27.05 -34.57 40.80
CA GLY A 137 26.62 -33.19 40.73
C GLY A 137 26.27 -32.79 39.30
N TYR A 138 25.14 -32.09 39.15
CA TYR A 138 24.62 -31.65 37.87
C TYR A 138 24.62 -30.13 37.75
N LYS A 139 25.02 -29.63 36.59
CA LYS A 139 24.77 -28.25 36.16
C LYS A 139 23.46 -28.21 35.41
N LEU A 140 22.54 -27.38 35.88
CA LEU A 140 21.22 -27.17 35.28
C LEU A 140 21.28 -26.02 34.26
N ILE A 141 20.93 -26.29 33.01
CA ILE A 141 20.82 -25.27 31.96
C ILE A 141 19.35 -25.19 31.51
N PRO A 142 18.72 -24.01 31.51
CA PRO A 142 17.31 -23.90 31.11
C PRO A 142 17.12 -24.21 29.62
N LEU A 143 16.21 -25.14 29.32
CA LEU A 143 15.76 -25.43 27.96
C LEU A 143 14.81 -24.34 27.50
N ARG A 144 14.97 -23.93 26.25
CA ARG A 144 14.04 -23.04 25.58
C ARG A 144 13.21 -23.85 24.60
N LYS A 145 11.97 -23.43 24.41
CA LYS A 145 11.18 -23.94 23.30
C LYS A 145 11.68 -23.32 22.00
N GLU A 146 12.00 -24.15 21.03
CA GLU A 146 12.42 -23.73 19.71
C GLU A 146 11.30 -24.07 18.73
N SER A 147 11.16 -23.27 17.66
CA SER A 147 10.28 -23.65 16.55
C SER A 147 11.18 -24.17 15.45
N ASP A 148 11.09 -25.47 15.13
CA ASP A 148 11.86 -26.08 14.04
C ASP A 148 11.15 -25.99 12.68
N GLY A 149 10.22 -25.04 12.54
CA GLY A 149 9.45 -24.81 11.32
C GLY A 149 10.25 -24.02 10.28
N SER A 150 10.50 -24.63 9.12
CA SER A 150 11.09 -23.96 7.94
C SER A 150 10.18 -22.88 7.32
N GLY A 151 8.91 -22.80 7.76
CA GLY A 151 7.89 -21.88 7.25
C GLY A 151 8.16 -20.39 7.46
N GLY A 152 8.99 -20.02 8.45
CA GLY A 152 9.30 -18.61 8.75
C GLY A 152 9.90 -17.84 7.56
N GLY A 153 10.73 -18.49 6.75
CA GLY A 153 11.34 -17.87 5.57
C GLY A 153 10.31 -17.49 4.50
N LEU A 154 9.29 -18.32 4.28
CA LEU A 154 8.21 -18.05 3.33
C LEU A 154 7.32 -16.88 3.79
N ILE A 155 7.10 -16.77 5.10
CA ILE A 155 6.37 -15.63 5.68
C ILE A 155 7.12 -14.33 5.43
N VAL A 156 8.42 -14.29 5.74
CA VAL A 156 9.26 -13.11 5.50
C VAL A 156 9.30 -12.76 4.02
N LEU A 157 9.48 -13.75 3.14
CA LEU A 157 9.49 -13.53 1.70
C LEU A 157 8.15 -12.98 1.18
N GLY A 158 7.03 -13.57 1.62
CA GLY A 158 5.70 -13.11 1.26
C GLY A 158 5.42 -11.69 1.72
N ALA A 159 5.87 -11.32 2.92
CA ALA A 159 5.77 -9.95 3.44
C ALA A 159 6.60 -8.95 2.60
N ILE A 160 7.84 -9.30 2.23
CA ILE A 160 8.69 -8.45 1.38
C ILE A 160 8.03 -8.23 0.02
N VAL A 161 7.52 -9.29 -0.61
CA VAL A 161 6.83 -9.21 -1.91
C VAL A 161 5.62 -8.28 -1.81
N LEU A 162 4.79 -8.42 -0.77
CA LEU A 162 3.62 -7.56 -0.56
C LEU A 162 3.98 -6.10 -0.36
N VAL A 163 4.91 -5.81 0.56
CA VAL A 163 5.31 -4.43 0.86
C VAL A 163 5.92 -3.79 -0.38
N GLY A 164 6.78 -4.51 -1.11
CA GLY A 164 7.38 -4.03 -2.35
C GLY A 164 6.33 -3.74 -3.44
N ASP A 165 5.36 -4.63 -3.62
CA ASP A 165 4.30 -4.50 -4.61
C ASP A 165 3.36 -3.31 -4.32
N ILE A 166 3.00 -3.11 -3.04
CA ILE A 166 2.21 -1.95 -2.58
C ILE A 166 2.95 -0.64 -2.80
N LEU A 167 4.22 -0.56 -2.38
CA LEU A 167 5.02 0.66 -2.55
C LEU A 167 5.24 0.99 -4.02
N TYR A 168 5.45 -0.02 -4.86
CA TYR A 168 5.54 0.15 -6.30
C TYR A 168 4.24 0.71 -6.88
N ASP A 169 3.09 0.13 -6.54
CA ASP A 169 1.77 0.60 -6.99
C ASP A 169 1.53 2.06 -6.60
N TRP A 170 1.87 2.45 -5.37
CA TRP A 170 1.69 3.83 -4.89
C TRP A 170 2.58 4.82 -5.65
N LEU A 171 3.89 4.56 -5.73
CA LEU A 171 4.85 5.49 -6.33
C LEU A 171 4.64 5.62 -7.85
N TYR A 172 4.55 4.49 -8.55
CA TYR A 172 4.41 4.50 -10.01
C TYR A 172 2.98 4.79 -10.44
N GLY A 173 1.97 4.31 -9.71
CA GLY A 173 0.57 4.63 -9.97
C GLY A 173 0.31 6.13 -9.88
N TRP A 174 0.85 6.79 -8.84
CA TRP A 174 0.76 8.25 -8.71
C TRP A 174 1.37 8.98 -9.90
N LYS A 175 2.61 8.64 -10.23
CA LYS A 175 3.33 9.21 -11.38
C LYS A 175 2.56 9.03 -12.68
N MET A 176 1.90 7.89 -12.86
CA MET A 176 1.08 7.63 -14.04
C MET A 176 -0.18 8.49 -14.11
N ILE A 177 -0.85 8.77 -12.99
CA ILE A 177 -2.02 9.68 -12.96
C ILE A 177 -1.59 11.07 -13.40
N VAL A 178 -0.49 11.59 -12.84
CA VAL A 178 0.05 12.91 -13.20
C VAL A 178 0.44 12.96 -14.68
N ASN A 179 1.25 12.00 -15.15
CA ASN A 179 1.72 11.99 -16.53
C ASN A 179 0.59 11.94 -17.56
N LYS A 180 -0.44 11.12 -17.31
CA LYS A 180 -1.60 11.02 -18.22
C LYS A 180 -2.40 12.31 -18.27
N ARG A 181 -2.61 12.92 -17.10
CA ARG A 181 -3.32 14.19 -16.98
C ARG A 181 -2.57 15.32 -17.69
N ASP A 182 -1.26 15.40 -17.48
CA ASP A 182 -0.41 16.42 -18.09
C ASP A 182 -0.27 16.22 -19.60
N ALA A 183 -0.24 14.97 -20.08
CA ALA A 183 -0.23 14.68 -21.51
C ALA A 183 -1.50 15.20 -22.22
N VAL A 184 -2.67 15.00 -21.63
CA VAL A 184 -3.94 15.52 -22.17
C VAL A 184 -3.96 17.05 -22.13
N ARG A 185 -3.49 17.67 -21.05
CA ARG A 185 -3.38 19.13 -20.95
C ARG A 185 -2.37 19.71 -21.92
N TYR A 186 -1.26 19.05 -22.16
CA TYR A 186 -0.30 19.49 -23.16
C TYR A 186 -0.96 19.47 -24.56
N LYS A 187 -1.68 18.39 -24.88
CA LYS A 187 -2.38 18.23 -26.16
C LYS A 187 -3.45 19.29 -26.42
N TYR A 188 -4.25 19.65 -25.40
CA TYR A 188 -5.43 20.53 -25.58
C TYR A 188 -5.29 21.93 -24.94
N GLY A 189 -4.34 22.13 -24.03
CA GLY A 189 -4.05 23.39 -23.35
C GLY A 189 -3.06 24.29 -24.10
N GLN A 190 -2.31 23.75 -25.08
CA GLN A 190 -1.57 24.53 -26.07
C GLN A 190 -2.57 25.07 -27.11
N GLN A 191 -3.35 26.08 -26.75
CA GLN A 191 -4.25 26.76 -27.69
C GLN A 191 -3.41 27.43 -28.79
N ILE A 192 -3.33 26.83 -29.98
CA ILE A 192 -3.08 27.62 -31.19
C ILE A 192 -4.32 28.50 -31.36
N SER A 193 -4.22 29.77 -30.96
CA SER A 193 -5.28 30.74 -31.15
C SER A 193 -5.33 31.17 -32.62
N LEU A 194 -5.84 30.27 -33.48
CA LEU A 194 -6.16 30.58 -34.87
C LEU A 194 -7.42 31.45 -34.89
N SER A 195 -7.25 32.76 -34.73
CA SER A 195 -8.33 33.72 -34.96
C SER A 195 -8.33 34.10 -36.45
N VAL A 196 -9.39 33.72 -37.17
CA VAL A 196 -9.64 34.22 -38.52
C VAL A 196 -10.55 35.44 -38.39
N GLN A 197 -10.02 36.62 -38.65
CA GLN A 197 -10.81 37.85 -38.73
C GLN A 197 -11.00 38.23 -40.20
N PRO A 198 -12.18 37.94 -40.79
CA PRO A 198 -12.48 38.42 -42.13
C PRO A 198 -12.76 39.93 -42.07
N THR A 199 -11.89 40.73 -42.67
CA THR A 199 -12.14 42.16 -42.90
C THR A 199 -12.69 42.31 -44.31
N ILE A 200 -13.96 42.73 -44.41
CA ILE A 200 -14.61 43.07 -45.68
C ILE A 200 -14.55 44.59 -45.79
N ASP A 201 -13.77 45.08 -46.77
CA ASP A 201 -13.73 46.50 -47.11
C ASP A 201 -14.60 46.74 -48.37
N PRO A 202 -15.80 47.33 -48.23
CA PRO A 202 -16.73 47.49 -49.34
C PRO A 202 -16.23 48.47 -50.41
N PHE A 203 -15.23 49.29 -50.12
CA PHE A 203 -14.69 50.27 -51.07
C PHE A 203 -13.57 49.71 -51.96
N VAL A 204 -12.98 48.56 -51.58
CA VAL A 204 -11.82 47.97 -52.27
C VAL A 204 -12.21 46.72 -53.08
N HIS A 205 -13.48 46.27 -53.06
CA HIS A 205 -13.95 45.04 -53.71
C HIS A 205 -13.05 43.81 -53.42
N ALA A 206 -12.42 43.78 -52.24
CA ALA A 206 -11.47 42.75 -51.88
C ALA A 206 -11.82 42.22 -50.49
N ALA A 207 -12.00 40.90 -50.40
CA ALA A 207 -12.09 40.20 -49.12
C ALA A 207 -10.67 39.85 -48.65
N ARG A 208 -10.27 40.30 -47.47
CA ARG A 208 -8.97 39.94 -46.86
C ARG A 208 -9.20 38.96 -45.72
N LEU A 209 -8.53 37.81 -45.79
CA LEU A 209 -8.44 36.84 -44.71
C LEU A 209 -7.14 37.08 -43.96
N ASN A 210 -7.22 37.62 -42.74
CA ASN A 210 -6.07 37.72 -41.85
C ASN A 210 -6.01 36.48 -40.96
N PHE A 211 -4.88 35.78 -41.04
CA PHE A 211 -4.53 34.69 -40.13
C PHE A 211 -3.59 35.24 -39.06
N ASN A 212 -4.07 35.35 -37.83
CA ASN A 212 -3.20 35.60 -36.69
C ASN A 212 -2.89 34.27 -36.00
N LEU A 213 -1.61 33.99 -35.83
CA LEU A 213 -1.06 32.88 -35.05
C LEU A 213 -0.34 33.52 -33.86
N ASN A 214 -0.97 33.49 -32.68
CA ASN A 214 -0.27 33.86 -31.45
C ASN A 214 0.25 32.58 -30.79
N PHE A 215 1.55 32.56 -30.55
CA PHE A 215 2.31 31.51 -29.87
C PHE A 215 2.97 32.06 -28.61
#